data_AF-A0A9N9I0U8-F1
#
_entry.id   AF-A0A9N9I0U8-F1
#
_cell.length_a   1.000
_cell.length_b   1.000
_cell.length_c   1.000
_cell.angle_alpha   90.00
_cell.angle_beta   90.00
_cell.angle_gamma   90.00
#
_symmetry.space_group_name_H-M   'P 1'
#
loop_
_entity.id
_entity.type
_entity.pdbx_description
1 polymer ?
#
loop_
_entity_poly.entity_id
_entity_poly.type
_entity_poly.pdbx_seq_one_letter_code
_entity_poly.pdbx_strand_id
1 'polypeptide(L)'
;MSSAKGTDKVLDKLNTSVEEGKYYEAHQMYRTVCRRYIKQKKYKSAIDLLFSGAQTLLNHKQTGSGTDLSLYLIDAYNEEKMPVTDESRARIIQLLELFPAEEPGRKRFIDASINWSIKFSENSAGDSELHHYVGKLLYKDHLYSDAEPHFLAGTSESSKVYGKMLVEWSGKDHPSKRGAYIARAVLQYLCLRNIRDAKNSFDSFIAELMEKDPSIKSGTVPYRPTITGDPIEVGLYTIPLLNFLQFLILTIQRDASDLFTELRNKYKSALSIEPSFDELLNKIGEIFFNLRVQRPQQFNIFQDLMSSLFTPPSAGSSSGGSQPRINSLD
;
A
#
# COMPACT_ATOMS: atom_id res chain seq x y z
N MET A 1 19.58 26.87 33.63
CA MET A 1 18.92 28.12 33.15
C MET A 1 19.59 28.75 31.92
N SER A 2 20.90 28.60 31.69
CA SER A 2 21.58 29.18 30.50
C SER A 2 21.13 28.58 29.16
N SER A 3 20.84 27.27 29.10
CA SER A 3 20.41 26.58 27.87
C SER A 3 19.02 27.00 27.36
N ALA A 4 18.12 27.47 28.23
CA ALA A 4 16.77 27.88 27.82
C ALA A 4 16.81 29.22 27.06
N LYS A 5 17.49 30.22 27.63
CA LYS A 5 17.71 31.53 27.00
C LYS A 5 18.40 31.47 25.64
N GLY A 6 19.24 30.44 25.41
CA GLY A 6 19.93 30.22 24.15
C GLY A 6 19.05 29.59 23.06
N THR A 7 17.92 28.98 23.42
CA THR A 7 16.96 28.40 22.46
C THR A 7 15.97 29.44 21.99
N ASP A 8 15.46 30.29 22.89
CA ASP A 8 14.50 31.36 22.56
C ASP A 8 15.10 32.32 21.52
N LYS A 9 16.37 32.73 21.70
CA LYS A 9 17.08 33.57 20.72
C LYS A 9 17.24 32.91 19.34
N VAL A 10 17.29 31.58 19.26
CA VAL A 10 17.41 30.87 17.98
C VAL A 10 16.03 30.77 17.32
N LEU A 11 14.97 30.60 18.10
CA LEU A 11 13.59 30.63 17.61
C LEU A 11 13.22 32.00 17.02
N ASP A 12 13.58 33.10 17.71
CA ASP A 12 13.33 34.45 17.18
C ASP A 12 14.02 34.66 15.83
N LYS A 13 15.31 34.27 15.73
CA LYS A 13 16.08 34.35 14.48
C LYS A 13 15.54 33.44 13.39
N LEU A 14 15.02 32.26 13.76
CA LEU A 14 14.41 31.33 12.83
C LEU A 14 13.16 31.95 12.20
N ASN A 15 12.29 32.56 13.02
CA ASN A 15 11.10 33.25 12.52
C ASN A 15 11.47 34.36 11.54
N THR A 16 12.43 35.23 11.90
CA THR A 16 12.94 36.26 10.99
C THR A 16 13.53 35.67 9.71
N SER A 17 14.29 34.57 9.79
CA SER A 17 14.88 33.94 8.61
C SER A 17 13.82 33.37 7.66
N VAL A 18 12.72 32.83 8.21
CA VAL A 18 11.57 32.39 7.41
C VAL A 18 10.90 33.58 6.73
N GLU A 19 10.62 34.66 7.47
CA GLU A 19 9.99 35.88 6.94
C GLU A 19 10.83 36.55 5.84
N GLU A 20 12.15 36.53 5.97
CA GLU A 20 13.09 37.08 4.99
C GLU A 20 13.39 36.13 3.82
N GLY A 21 12.80 34.93 3.78
CA GLY A 21 13.02 33.93 2.72
C GLY A 21 14.40 33.26 2.75
N LYS A 22 15.11 33.33 3.88
CA LYS A 22 16.41 32.69 4.14
C LYS A 22 16.23 31.23 4.56
N TYR A 23 15.69 30.43 3.64
CA TYR A 23 15.20 29.08 3.96
C TYR A 23 16.31 28.09 4.31
N TYR A 24 17.51 28.23 3.73
CA TYR A 24 18.64 27.36 4.07
C TYR A 24 19.10 27.61 5.51
N GLU A 25 19.23 28.88 5.91
CA GLU A 25 19.56 29.27 7.27
C GLU A 25 18.47 28.81 8.24
N ALA A 26 17.20 29.05 7.91
CA ALA A 26 16.06 28.58 8.70
C ALA A 26 16.10 27.05 8.89
N HIS A 27 16.37 26.28 7.83
CA HIS A 27 16.51 24.82 7.88
C HIS A 27 17.60 24.37 8.88
N GLN A 28 18.78 24.99 8.84
CA GLN A 28 19.85 24.67 9.81
C GLN A 28 19.45 25.05 11.25
N MET A 29 18.72 26.14 11.43
CA MET A 29 18.20 26.54 12.74
C MET A 29 17.15 25.56 13.28
N TYR A 30 16.20 25.11 12.45
CA TYR A 30 15.24 24.05 12.79
C TYR A 30 15.97 22.82 13.32
N ARG A 31 16.92 22.27 12.55
CA ARG A 31 17.70 21.09 12.95
C ARG A 31 18.44 21.30 14.27
N THR A 32 19.05 22.47 14.45
CA THR A 32 19.82 22.80 15.66
C THR A 32 18.94 22.84 16.90
N VAL A 33 17.77 23.48 16.83
CA VAL A 33 16.84 23.56 17.96
C VAL A 33 16.24 22.18 18.25
N CYS A 34 15.80 21.44 17.23
CA CYS A 34 15.23 20.11 17.40
C CYS A 34 16.22 19.12 18.03
N ARG A 35 17.49 19.11 17.61
CA ARG A 35 18.55 18.31 18.26
C ARG A 35 18.67 18.61 19.75
N ARG A 36 18.57 19.88 20.15
CA ARG A 36 18.62 20.27 21.57
C ARG A 36 17.38 19.80 22.33
N TYR A 37 16.19 19.93 21.74
CA TYR A 37 14.95 19.45 22.35
C TYR A 37 14.93 17.93 22.52
N ILE A 38 15.35 17.18 21.51
CA ILE A 38 15.48 15.71 21.58
C ILE A 38 16.46 15.31 22.68
N LYS A 39 17.65 15.93 22.76
CA LYS A 39 18.62 15.67 23.84
C LYS A 39 18.04 15.96 25.24
N GLN A 40 17.11 16.90 25.35
CA GLN A 40 16.40 17.24 26.58
C GLN A 40 15.15 16.37 26.82
N LYS A 41 14.87 15.38 25.95
CA LYS A 41 13.65 14.58 25.94
C LYS A 41 12.36 15.40 25.84
N LYS A 42 12.44 16.60 25.26
CA LYS A 42 11.29 17.46 24.97
C LYS A 42 10.71 17.12 23.60
N TYR A 43 10.29 15.86 23.42
CA TYR A 43 9.90 15.33 22.12
C TYR A 43 8.69 16.06 21.52
N LYS A 44 7.66 16.34 22.32
CA LYS A 44 6.51 17.17 21.88
C LYS A 44 6.95 18.50 21.23
N SER A 45 7.82 19.27 21.89
CA SER A 45 8.33 20.53 21.35
C SER A 45 9.20 20.34 20.10
N ALA A 46 9.97 19.24 20.02
CA ALA A 46 10.74 18.91 18.82
C ALA A 46 9.82 18.56 17.64
N ILE A 47 8.81 17.73 17.87
CA ILE A 47 7.84 17.29 16.88
C ILE A 47 7.04 18.46 16.35
N ASP A 48 6.50 19.31 17.22
CA ASP A 48 5.71 20.48 16.80
C ASP A 48 6.57 21.43 15.95
N LEU A 49 7.84 21.63 16.32
CA LEU A 49 8.78 22.47 15.57
C LEU A 49 9.21 21.85 14.23
N LEU A 50 9.44 20.53 14.19
CA LEU A 50 9.75 19.82 12.94
C LEU A 50 8.57 19.83 11.98
N PHE A 51 7.36 19.61 12.51
CA PHE A 51 6.13 19.62 11.72
C PHE A 51 5.87 20.99 11.11
N SER A 52 5.89 22.06 11.92
CA SER A 52 5.68 23.43 11.42
C SER A 52 6.78 23.85 10.44
N GLY A 53 8.03 23.46 10.70
CA GLY A 53 9.17 23.76 9.82
C GLY A 53 9.07 23.03 8.48
N ALA A 54 8.73 21.75 8.49
CA ALA A 54 8.52 20.97 7.27
C ALA A 54 7.38 21.55 6.43
N GLN A 55 6.23 21.87 7.04
CA GLN A 55 5.11 22.53 6.34
C GLN A 55 5.55 23.84 5.70
N THR A 56 6.24 24.71 6.45
CA THR A 56 6.73 26.00 5.95
C THR A 56 7.62 25.80 4.72
N LEU A 57 8.62 24.93 4.82
CA LEU A 57 9.59 24.72 3.74
C LEU A 57 8.94 24.09 2.50
N LEU A 58 8.03 23.12 2.67
CA LEU A 58 7.28 22.52 1.57
C LEU A 58 6.39 23.55 0.86
N ASN A 59 5.67 24.39 1.63
CA ASN A 59 4.84 25.46 1.07
C ASN A 59 5.65 26.48 0.25
N HIS A 60 6.90 26.73 0.64
CA HIS A 60 7.83 27.60 -0.09
C HIS A 60 8.66 26.86 -1.16
N LYS A 61 8.24 25.65 -1.55
CA LYS A 61 8.88 24.81 -2.59
C LYS A 61 10.34 24.46 -2.30
N GLN A 62 10.75 24.52 -1.03
CA GLN A 62 12.06 24.07 -0.56
C GLN A 62 12.00 22.57 -0.26
N THR A 63 11.69 21.76 -1.28
CA THR A 63 11.31 20.35 -1.12
C THR A 63 12.40 19.50 -0.48
N GLY A 64 13.67 19.73 -0.81
CA GLY A 64 14.80 19.04 -0.19
C GLY A 64 14.89 19.26 1.32
N SER A 65 14.77 20.51 1.78
CA SER A 65 14.79 20.85 3.21
C SER A 65 13.52 20.42 3.92
N GLY A 66 12.36 20.54 3.27
CA GLY A 66 11.07 20.04 3.78
C GLY A 66 11.07 18.52 3.96
N THR A 67 11.66 17.79 3.01
CA THR A 67 11.86 16.33 3.09
C THR A 67 12.75 15.96 4.26
N ASP A 68 13.89 16.64 4.43
CA ASP A 68 14.81 16.38 5.54
C ASP A 68 14.12 16.59 6.90
N LEU A 69 13.37 17.68 7.08
CA LEU A 69 12.64 17.90 8.34
C LEU A 69 11.49 16.89 8.54
N SER A 70 10.81 16.48 7.47
CA SER A 70 9.75 15.47 7.54
C SER A 70 10.31 14.09 7.96
N LEU A 71 11.45 13.68 7.40
CA LEU A 71 12.14 12.47 7.81
C LEU A 71 12.66 12.59 9.25
N TYR A 72 13.17 13.75 9.64
CA TYR A 72 13.62 13.97 11.00
C TYR A 72 12.46 13.92 12.01
N LEU A 73 11.25 14.30 11.62
CA LEU A 73 10.04 14.10 12.42
C LEU A 73 9.78 12.61 12.68
N ILE A 74 9.93 11.76 11.65
CA ILE A 74 9.79 10.31 11.81
C ILE A 74 10.90 9.73 12.70
N ASP A 75 12.13 10.22 12.61
CA ASP A 75 13.19 9.82 13.54
C ASP A 75 12.85 10.18 14.99
N ALA A 76 12.31 11.38 15.22
CA ALA A 76 11.83 11.81 16.54
C ALA A 76 10.68 10.92 17.05
N TYR A 77 9.74 10.55 16.18
CA TYR A 77 8.69 9.57 16.50
C TYR A 77 9.26 8.21 16.91
N ASN A 78 10.25 7.69 16.17
CA ASN A 78 10.89 6.42 16.50
C ASN A 78 11.63 6.50 17.84
N GLU A 79 12.32 7.61 18.13
CA GLU A 79 13.07 7.79 19.37
C GLU A 79 12.14 7.90 20.60
N GLU A 80 11.03 8.64 20.47
CA GLU A 80 10.02 8.75 21.54
C GLU A 80 9.18 7.46 21.68
N LYS A 81 9.22 6.57 20.69
CA LYS A 81 8.27 5.45 20.54
C LYS A 81 6.84 5.94 20.44
N MET A 82 6.63 6.98 19.64
CA MET A 82 5.34 7.63 19.43
C MET A 82 4.31 6.59 18.93
N PRO A 83 3.22 6.35 19.66
CA PRO A 83 2.17 5.45 19.20
C PRO A 83 1.45 6.03 17.98
N VAL A 84 0.87 5.14 17.18
CA VAL A 84 -0.03 5.55 16.12
C VAL A 84 -1.35 6.03 16.74
N THR A 85 -1.67 7.30 16.56
CA THR A 85 -2.92 7.95 16.96
C THR A 85 -3.44 8.79 15.81
N ASP A 86 -4.68 9.26 15.91
CA ASP A 86 -5.25 10.17 14.92
C ASP A 86 -4.38 11.43 14.74
N GLU A 87 -3.82 11.95 15.84
CA GLU A 87 -2.98 13.15 15.83
C GLU A 87 -1.59 12.89 15.21
N SER A 88 -0.93 11.79 15.55
CA SER A 88 0.39 11.48 15.01
C SER A 88 0.32 11.13 13.52
N ARG A 89 -0.75 10.42 13.10
CA ARG A 89 -1.08 10.14 11.70
C ARG A 89 -1.46 11.38 10.91
N ALA A 90 -2.28 12.26 11.47
CA ALA A 90 -2.72 13.49 10.79
C ALA A 90 -1.55 14.40 10.42
N ARG A 91 -0.50 14.49 11.26
CA ARG A 91 0.73 15.24 10.91
C ARG A 91 1.40 14.67 9.66
N ILE A 92 1.52 13.34 9.55
CA ILE A 92 2.12 12.68 8.39
C ILE A 92 1.30 12.94 7.12
N ILE A 93 -0.02 12.78 7.20
CA ILE A 93 -0.93 13.02 6.08
C ILE A 93 -0.82 14.48 5.60
N GLN A 94 -0.90 15.44 6.52
CA GLN A 94 -0.77 16.86 6.20
C GLN A 94 0.57 17.21 5.55
N LEU A 95 1.67 16.56 5.95
CA LEU A 95 2.95 16.73 5.26
C LEU A 95 2.90 16.13 3.85
N LEU A 96 2.39 14.91 3.69
CA LEU A 96 2.28 14.24 2.39
C LEU A 96 1.45 15.05 1.36
N GLU A 97 0.41 15.75 1.80
CA GLU A 97 -0.39 16.65 0.95
C GLU A 97 0.43 17.78 0.30
N LEU A 98 1.52 18.18 0.95
CA LEU A 98 2.39 19.26 0.48
C LEU A 98 3.54 18.79 -0.42
N PHE A 99 3.77 17.48 -0.53
CA PHE A 99 4.81 16.95 -1.41
C PHE A 99 4.36 16.94 -2.87
N PRO A 100 5.17 17.47 -3.81
CA PRO A 100 4.96 17.25 -5.24
C PRO A 100 5.05 15.77 -5.61
N ALA A 101 4.38 15.38 -6.70
CA ALA A 101 4.28 13.98 -7.09
C ALA A 101 5.62 13.38 -7.52
N GLU A 102 6.39 14.20 -8.21
CA GLU A 102 7.70 13.96 -8.79
C GLU A 102 8.87 14.04 -7.79
N GLU A 103 8.63 14.52 -6.56
CA GLU A 103 9.67 14.71 -5.56
C GLU A 103 10.18 13.34 -5.05
N PRO A 104 11.45 12.96 -5.31
CA PRO A 104 11.98 11.66 -4.87
C PRO A 104 11.94 11.49 -3.35
N GLY A 105 12.02 12.59 -2.60
CA GLY A 105 11.86 12.62 -1.15
C GLY A 105 10.52 12.07 -0.64
N ARG A 106 9.46 12.18 -1.45
CA ARG A 106 8.10 11.75 -1.07
C ARG A 106 8.03 10.25 -0.82
N LYS A 107 8.60 9.43 -1.71
CA LYS A 107 8.63 7.97 -1.52
C LYS A 107 9.37 7.60 -0.23
N ARG A 108 10.52 8.23 0.03
CA ARG A 108 11.28 7.99 1.26
C ARG A 108 10.48 8.33 2.51
N PHE A 109 9.71 9.42 2.47
CA PHE A 109 8.85 9.81 3.59
C PHE A 109 7.67 8.85 3.78
N ILE A 110 7.05 8.38 2.69
CA ILE A 110 6.03 7.31 2.72
C ILE A 110 6.61 6.05 3.38
N ASP A 111 7.74 5.54 2.86
CA ASP A 111 8.37 4.31 3.36
C ASP A 111 8.72 4.45 4.86
N ALA A 112 9.28 5.59 5.27
CA ALA A 112 9.62 5.84 6.68
C ALA A 112 8.37 5.89 7.57
N SER A 113 7.30 6.53 7.09
CA SER A 113 6.02 6.66 7.81
C SER A 113 5.32 5.31 7.99
N ILE A 114 5.27 4.49 6.94
CA ILE A 114 4.70 3.14 7.03
C ILE A 114 5.52 2.28 7.99
N ASN A 115 6.85 2.31 7.89
CA ASN A 115 7.73 1.59 8.81
C ASN A 115 7.59 2.03 10.28
N TRP A 116 7.38 3.32 10.54
CA TRP A 116 7.02 3.80 11.88
C TRP A 116 5.68 3.18 12.33
N SER A 117 4.66 3.20 11.46
CA SER A 117 3.35 2.66 11.82
C SER A 117 3.36 1.15 12.09
N ILE A 118 4.17 0.38 11.38
CA ILE A 118 4.36 -1.07 11.64
C ILE A 118 4.94 -1.31 13.03
N LYS A 119 5.90 -0.46 13.46
CA LYS A 119 6.58 -0.62 14.76
C LYS A 119 5.71 -0.24 15.94
N PHE A 120 4.80 0.73 15.77
CA PHE A 120 4.10 1.39 16.88
C PHE A 120 2.57 1.38 16.75
N SER A 121 2.02 0.56 15.85
CA SER A 121 0.59 0.21 15.82
C SER A 121 0.39 -1.25 16.24
N GLU A 122 -0.87 -1.63 16.48
CA GLU A 122 -1.25 -3.03 16.75
C GLU A 122 -1.27 -3.89 15.49
N ASN A 123 -1.30 -3.27 14.31
CA ASN A 123 -1.37 -3.97 13.03
C ASN A 123 0.04 -4.25 12.49
N SER A 124 0.38 -5.53 12.31
CA SER A 124 1.68 -5.96 11.78
C SER A 124 1.97 -5.48 10.36
N ALA A 125 0.94 -5.09 9.60
CA ALA A 125 1.08 -4.51 8.26
C ALA A 125 1.23 -2.98 8.27
N GLY A 126 1.07 -2.32 9.42
CA GLY A 126 1.04 -0.86 9.55
C GLY A 126 -0.36 -0.29 9.70
N ASP A 127 -0.45 1.03 9.87
CA ASP A 127 -1.72 1.72 10.11
C ASP A 127 -2.60 1.75 8.85
N SER A 128 -3.80 1.16 8.95
CA SER A 128 -4.70 0.99 7.80
C SER A 128 -5.25 2.31 7.24
N GLU A 129 -5.41 3.35 8.05
CA GLU A 129 -5.86 4.67 7.59
C GLU A 129 -4.75 5.39 6.81
N LEU A 130 -3.51 5.29 7.28
CA LEU A 130 -2.34 5.81 6.58
C LEU A 130 -2.13 5.07 5.26
N HIS A 131 -2.26 3.74 5.26
CA HIS A 131 -2.25 2.95 4.02
C HIS A 131 -3.38 3.38 3.07
N HIS A 132 -4.61 3.57 3.54
CA HIS A 132 -5.71 4.06 2.70
C HIS A 132 -5.38 5.40 2.04
N TYR A 133 -4.84 6.35 2.81
CA TYR A 133 -4.44 7.65 2.29
C TYR A 133 -3.33 7.53 1.25
N VAL A 134 -2.25 6.80 1.55
CA VAL A 134 -1.12 6.62 0.63
C VAL A 134 -1.55 5.91 -0.66
N GLY A 135 -2.39 4.88 -0.57
CA GLY A 135 -2.93 4.20 -1.75
C GLY A 135 -3.70 5.16 -2.66
N LYS A 136 -4.55 6.03 -2.09
CA LYS A 136 -5.27 7.06 -2.85
C LYS A 136 -4.34 8.11 -3.46
N LEU A 137 -3.30 8.51 -2.74
CA LEU A 137 -2.30 9.46 -3.22
C LEU A 137 -1.57 8.89 -4.45
N LEU A 138 -1.08 7.66 -4.37
CA LEU A 138 -0.39 6.98 -5.47
C LEU A 138 -1.33 6.70 -6.66
N TYR A 139 -2.59 6.33 -6.38
CA TYR A 139 -3.60 6.16 -7.42
C TYR A 139 -3.86 7.47 -8.19
N LYS A 140 -3.99 8.60 -7.48
CA LYS A 140 -4.15 9.93 -8.11
C LYS A 140 -2.99 10.25 -9.06
N ASP A 141 -1.79 9.77 -8.76
CA ASP A 141 -0.59 9.96 -9.58
C ASP A 141 -0.41 8.87 -10.65
N HIS A 142 -1.41 8.01 -10.84
CA HIS A 142 -1.41 6.87 -11.77
C HIS A 142 -0.30 5.84 -11.51
N LEU A 143 0.25 5.81 -10.29
CA LEU A 143 1.21 4.81 -9.83
C LEU A 143 0.46 3.57 -9.31
N TYR A 144 -0.31 2.93 -10.19
CA TYR A 144 -1.27 1.90 -9.78
C TYR A 144 -0.61 0.71 -9.10
N SER A 145 0.52 0.23 -9.62
CA SER A 145 1.26 -0.91 -9.05
C SER A 145 1.76 -0.61 -7.63
N ASP A 146 2.20 0.62 -7.38
CA ASP A 146 2.67 1.04 -6.06
C ASP A 146 1.50 1.23 -5.10
N ALA A 147 0.31 1.58 -5.59
CA ALA A 147 -0.90 1.75 -4.77
C ALA A 147 -1.51 0.43 -4.27
N GLU A 148 -1.42 -0.67 -5.04
CA GLU A 148 -1.99 -1.97 -4.70
C GLU A 148 -1.68 -2.45 -3.27
N PRO A 149 -0.41 -2.53 -2.82
CA PRO A 149 -0.11 -3.02 -1.47
C PRO A 149 -0.72 -2.15 -0.37
N HIS A 150 -0.84 -0.85 -0.60
CA HIS A 150 -1.49 0.06 0.34
C HIS A 150 -3.00 -0.16 0.41
N PHE A 151 -3.65 -0.53 -0.70
CA PHE A 151 -5.07 -0.88 -0.62
C PHE A 151 -5.32 -2.22 0.08
N LEU A 152 -4.42 -3.20 -0.07
CA LEU A 152 -4.50 -4.47 0.64
C LEU A 152 -4.35 -4.33 2.15
N ALA A 153 -3.46 -3.44 2.62
CA ALA A 153 -3.23 -3.16 4.03
C ALA A 153 -4.14 -2.05 4.61
N GLY A 154 -4.98 -1.44 3.76
CA GLY A 154 -5.80 -0.29 4.11
C GLY A 154 -7.12 -0.64 4.81
N THR A 155 -8.06 0.30 4.75
CA THR A 155 -9.40 0.14 5.36
C THR A 155 -10.35 -0.62 4.43
N SER A 156 -11.56 -0.92 4.91
CA SER A 156 -12.58 -1.51 4.03
C SER A 156 -12.94 -0.60 2.85
N GLU A 157 -12.85 0.72 2.99
CA GLU A 157 -13.03 1.65 1.87
C GLU A 157 -11.90 1.56 0.84
N SER A 158 -10.69 1.18 1.25
CA SER A 158 -9.59 0.91 0.31
C SER A 158 -9.96 -0.15 -0.72
N SER A 159 -10.69 -1.19 -0.33
CA SER A 159 -11.07 -2.27 -1.23
C SER A 159 -11.96 -1.79 -2.39
N LYS A 160 -12.90 -0.87 -2.11
CA LYS A 160 -13.75 -0.26 -3.14
C LYS A 160 -12.93 0.64 -4.08
N VAL A 161 -12.05 1.48 -3.51
CA VAL A 161 -11.17 2.34 -4.30
C VAL A 161 -10.24 1.50 -5.19
N TYR A 162 -9.73 0.38 -4.68
CA TYR A 162 -8.91 -0.55 -5.44
C TYR A 162 -9.67 -1.13 -6.63
N GLY A 163 -10.93 -1.56 -6.44
CA GLY A 163 -11.79 -1.98 -7.54
C GLY A 163 -11.94 -0.92 -8.63
N LYS A 164 -12.16 0.34 -8.26
CA LYS A 164 -12.25 1.46 -9.22
C LYS A 164 -10.94 1.70 -9.96
N MET A 165 -9.82 1.74 -9.23
CA MET A 165 -8.48 1.89 -9.81
C MET A 165 -8.21 0.79 -10.84
N LEU A 166 -8.60 -0.46 -10.56
CA LEU A 166 -8.38 -1.57 -11.48
C LEU A 166 -9.21 -1.45 -12.76
N VAL A 167 -10.40 -0.85 -12.73
CA VAL A 167 -11.14 -0.53 -13.97
C VAL A 167 -10.36 0.47 -14.80
N GLU A 168 -9.88 1.56 -14.18
CA GLU A 168 -9.07 2.57 -14.87
C GLU A 168 -7.78 1.98 -15.45
N TRP A 169 -7.04 1.20 -14.67
CA TRP A 169 -5.79 0.59 -15.11
C TRP A 169 -6.04 -0.41 -16.25
N SER A 170 -7.07 -1.25 -16.13
CA SER A 170 -7.42 -2.22 -17.17
C SER A 170 -7.87 -1.57 -18.48
N GLY A 171 -8.35 -0.32 -18.44
CA GLY A 171 -8.71 0.45 -19.64
C GLY A 171 -7.51 0.80 -20.54
N LYS A 172 -6.27 0.64 -20.04
CA LYS A 172 -5.04 0.83 -20.81
C LYS A 172 -4.62 -0.42 -21.61
N ASP A 173 -5.35 -1.54 -21.47
CA ASP A 173 -5.05 -2.81 -22.14
C ASP A 173 -6.32 -3.38 -22.83
N HIS A 174 -6.19 -4.53 -23.48
CA HIS A 174 -7.28 -5.17 -24.21
C HIS A 174 -8.44 -5.58 -23.27
N PRO A 175 -9.73 -5.35 -23.63
CA PRO A 175 -10.88 -5.63 -22.76
C PRO A 175 -10.95 -7.05 -22.18
N SER A 176 -10.45 -8.05 -22.90
CA SER A 176 -10.40 -9.44 -22.42
C SER A 176 -9.53 -9.63 -21.17
N LYS A 177 -8.57 -8.73 -20.91
CA LYS A 177 -7.69 -8.78 -19.74
C LYS A 177 -8.30 -8.15 -18.49
N ARG A 178 -9.43 -7.45 -18.58
CA ARG A 178 -10.10 -6.80 -17.42
C ARG A 178 -10.30 -7.76 -16.24
N GLY A 179 -10.63 -9.02 -16.52
CA GLY A 179 -10.74 -10.05 -15.48
C GLY A 179 -9.43 -10.32 -14.72
N ALA A 180 -8.28 -10.23 -15.38
CA ALA A 180 -6.98 -10.46 -14.76
C ALA A 180 -6.60 -9.33 -13.80
N TYR A 181 -7.02 -8.09 -14.10
CA TYR A 181 -6.81 -6.95 -13.18
C TYR A 181 -7.59 -7.13 -11.88
N ILE A 182 -8.89 -7.42 -11.93
CA ILE A 182 -9.68 -7.61 -10.70
C ILE A 182 -9.30 -8.89 -9.94
N ALA A 183 -8.76 -9.90 -10.63
CA ALA A 183 -8.20 -11.09 -9.98
C ALA A 183 -7.06 -10.72 -8.99
N ARG A 184 -6.28 -9.67 -9.27
CA ARG A 184 -5.21 -9.19 -8.36
C ARG A 184 -5.77 -8.87 -6.99
N ALA A 185 -6.82 -8.05 -6.91
CA ALA A 185 -7.46 -7.69 -5.65
C ALA A 185 -8.16 -8.90 -5.01
N VAL A 186 -9.04 -9.58 -5.77
CA VAL A 186 -9.88 -10.66 -5.22
C VAL A 186 -9.04 -11.79 -4.65
N LEU A 187 -8.08 -12.32 -5.41
CA LEU A 187 -7.29 -13.46 -4.98
C LEU A 187 -6.39 -13.10 -3.79
N GLN A 188 -5.79 -11.90 -3.78
CA GLN A 188 -4.92 -11.47 -2.68
C GLN A 188 -5.71 -11.21 -1.40
N TYR A 189 -6.87 -10.55 -1.47
CA TYR A 189 -7.74 -10.40 -0.29
C TYR A 189 -8.22 -11.75 0.27
N LEU A 190 -8.54 -12.72 -0.61
CA LEU A 190 -8.88 -14.08 -0.16
C LEU A 190 -7.69 -14.78 0.51
N CYS A 191 -6.47 -14.63 -0.01
CA CYS A 191 -5.24 -15.11 0.66
C CYS A 191 -5.02 -14.45 2.05
N LEU A 192 -5.49 -13.22 2.23
CA LEU A 192 -5.48 -12.50 3.51
C LEU A 192 -6.67 -12.86 4.42
N ARG A 193 -7.46 -13.90 4.08
CA ARG A 193 -8.69 -14.30 4.79
C ARG A 193 -9.78 -13.21 4.83
N ASN A 194 -9.69 -12.20 3.97
CA ASN A 194 -10.60 -11.06 3.94
C ASN A 194 -11.63 -11.19 2.81
N ILE A 195 -12.62 -12.06 3.01
CA ILE A 195 -13.71 -12.31 2.05
C ILE A 195 -14.51 -11.02 1.79
N ARG A 196 -14.68 -10.18 2.82
CA ARG A 196 -15.43 -8.93 2.74
C ARG A 196 -14.82 -7.98 1.71
N ASP A 197 -13.52 -7.73 1.81
CA ASP A 197 -12.85 -6.78 0.93
C ASP A 197 -12.56 -7.37 -0.46
N ALA A 198 -12.41 -8.69 -0.57
CA ALA A 198 -12.47 -9.37 -1.87
C ALA A 198 -13.81 -9.12 -2.58
N LYS A 199 -14.93 -9.22 -1.86
CA LYS A 199 -16.26 -8.95 -2.42
C LYS A 199 -16.45 -7.46 -2.73
N ASN A 200 -16.09 -6.57 -1.82
CA ASN A 200 -16.23 -5.12 -2.01
C ASN A 200 -15.44 -4.61 -3.23
N SER A 201 -14.20 -5.08 -3.41
CA SER A 201 -13.39 -4.73 -4.58
C SER A 201 -14.00 -5.26 -5.87
N PHE A 202 -14.48 -6.51 -5.89
CA PHE A 202 -15.18 -7.10 -7.03
C PHE A 202 -16.47 -6.32 -7.39
N ASP A 203 -17.34 -6.08 -6.41
CA ASP A 203 -18.59 -5.35 -6.63
C ASP A 203 -18.33 -3.93 -7.14
N SER A 204 -17.36 -3.22 -6.56
CA SER A 204 -17.01 -1.88 -6.99
C SER A 204 -16.41 -1.86 -8.40
N PHE A 205 -15.60 -2.87 -8.76
CA PHE A 205 -15.07 -3.02 -10.11
C PHE A 205 -16.19 -3.27 -11.12
N ILE A 206 -17.13 -4.18 -10.83
CA ILE A 206 -18.26 -4.46 -11.71
C ILE A 206 -19.16 -3.24 -11.87
N ALA A 207 -19.50 -2.54 -10.79
CA ALA A 207 -20.36 -1.36 -10.85
C ALA A 207 -19.74 -0.27 -11.75
N GLU A 208 -18.46 0.05 -11.53
CA GLU A 208 -17.71 1.04 -12.33
C GLU A 208 -17.55 0.60 -13.80
N LEU A 209 -17.36 -0.70 -14.05
CA LEU A 209 -17.23 -1.23 -15.40
C LEU A 209 -18.55 -1.24 -16.16
N MET A 210 -19.65 -1.59 -15.51
CA MET A 210 -21.00 -1.59 -16.10
C MET A 210 -21.50 -0.18 -16.40
N GLU A 211 -21.08 0.83 -15.65
CA GLU A 211 -21.38 2.24 -15.96
C GLU A 211 -20.74 2.65 -17.30
N LYS A 212 -19.52 2.16 -17.58
CA LYS A 212 -18.78 2.46 -18.81
C LYS A 212 -19.15 1.57 -20.00
N ASP A 213 -19.49 0.31 -19.72
CA ASP A 213 -19.76 -0.72 -20.72
C ASP A 213 -20.86 -1.68 -20.23
N PRO A 214 -22.15 -1.30 -20.37
CA PRO A 214 -23.27 -2.14 -19.93
C PRO A 214 -23.35 -3.49 -20.66
N SER A 215 -22.77 -3.58 -21.87
CA SER A 215 -22.81 -4.77 -22.72
C SER A 215 -22.05 -5.97 -22.14
N ILE A 216 -21.22 -5.73 -21.12
CA ILE A 216 -20.46 -6.78 -20.44
C ILE A 216 -21.36 -7.76 -19.68
N LYS A 217 -22.56 -7.34 -19.27
CA LYS A 217 -23.52 -8.22 -18.59
C LYS A 217 -24.30 -9.02 -19.62
N SER A 218 -24.10 -10.34 -19.63
CA SER A 218 -24.75 -11.26 -20.58
C SER A 218 -26.07 -11.83 -20.05
N GLY A 219 -26.31 -11.78 -18.74
CA GLY A 219 -27.55 -12.27 -18.14
C GLY A 219 -27.47 -12.36 -16.63
N THR A 220 -28.36 -13.17 -16.05
CA THR A 220 -28.33 -13.56 -14.63
C THR A 220 -28.61 -15.04 -14.49
N VAL A 221 -28.20 -15.61 -13.36
CA VAL A 221 -28.51 -16.98 -12.96
C VAL A 221 -29.01 -17.01 -11.52
N PRO A 222 -29.98 -17.88 -11.19
CA PRO A 222 -30.44 -18.05 -9.82
C PRO A 222 -29.36 -18.79 -9.01
N TYR A 223 -29.01 -18.22 -7.87
CA TYR A 223 -28.10 -18.79 -6.88
C TYR A 223 -28.79 -18.87 -5.53
N ARG A 224 -28.72 -20.03 -4.86
CA ARG A 224 -29.23 -20.20 -3.50
C ARG A 224 -28.07 -20.13 -2.51
N PRO A 225 -27.96 -19.08 -1.67
CA PRO A 225 -26.89 -18.97 -0.68
C PRO A 225 -26.98 -20.05 0.40
N THR A 226 -28.19 -20.42 0.80
CA THR A 226 -28.48 -21.45 1.80
C THR A 226 -29.49 -22.45 1.26
N ILE A 227 -29.52 -23.66 1.84
CA ILE A 227 -30.43 -24.74 1.42
C ILE A 227 -31.90 -24.33 1.57
N THR A 228 -32.21 -23.52 2.59
CA THR A 228 -33.55 -23.07 2.94
C THR A 228 -33.87 -21.65 2.46
N GLY A 229 -32.90 -20.95 1.86
CA GLY A 229 -33.07 -19.56 1.43
C GLY A 229 -33.69 -19.43 0.04
N ASP A 230 -34.28 -18.27 -0.20
CA ASP A 230 -34.75 -17.88 -1.53
C ASP A 230 -33.56 -17.72 -2.51
N PRO A 231 -33.76 -18.07 -3.79
CA PRO A 231 -32.74 -17.81 -4.80
C PRO A 231 -32.56 -16.31 -4.99
N ILE A 232 -31.31 -15.90 -5.11
CA ILE A 232 -30.91 -14.55 -5.52
C ILE A 232 -30.36 -14.60 -6.94
N GLU A 233 -30.62 -13.55 -7.72
CA GLU A 233 -30.08 -13.42 -9.07
C GLU A 233 -28.64 -12.93 -9.04
N VAL A 234 -27.75 -13.70 -9.66
CA VAL A 234 -26.31 -13.40 -9.75
C VAL A 234 -26.00 -13.06 -11.21
N GLY A 235 -25.29 -11.95 -11.44
CA GLY A 235 -24.93 -11.52 -12.79
C GLY A 235 -24.02 -12.52 -13.51
N LEU A 236 -24.23 -12.69 -14.82
CA LEU A 236 -23.28 -13.32 -15.73
C LEU A 236 -22.65 -12.26 -16.62
N TYR A 237 -21.35 -12.44 -16.88
CA TYR A 237 -20.56 -11.53 -17.69
C TYR A 237 -19.99 -12.23 -18.92
N THR A 238 -19.74 -11.46 -19.97
CA THR A 238 -19.10 -11.95 -21.20
C THR A 238 -17.64 -12.37 -20.98
N ILE A 239 -16.97 -11.82 -19.96
CA ILE A 239 -15.59 -12.17 -19.60
C ILE A 239 -15.59 -13.37 -18.63
N PRO A 240 -15.03 -14.53 -19.01
CA PRO A 240 -15.08 -15.74 -18.19
C PRO A 240 -14.46 -15.57 -16.79
N LEU A 241 -13.35 -14.85 -16.70
CA LEU A 241 -12.63 -14.68 -15.43
C LEU A 241 -13.42 -13.84 -14.40
N LEU A 242 -14.32 -12.95 -14.84
CA LEU A 242 -15.22 -12.24 -13.91
C LEU A 242 -16.22 -13.21 -13.27
N ASN A 243 -16.79 -14.10 -14.06
CA ASN A 243 -17.70 -15.15 -13.57
C ASN A 243 -16.96 -16.09 -12.60
N PHE A 244 -15.73 -16.50 -12.95
CA PHE A 244 -14.90 -17.31 -12.08
C PHE A 244 -14.70 -16.67 -10.71
N LEU A 245 -14.27 -15.41 -10.66
CA LEU A 245 -13.99 -14.72 -9.39
C LEU A 245 -15.25 -14.53 -8.54
N GLN A 246 -16.38 -14.22 -9.17
CA GLN A 246 -17.67 -14.13 -8.48
C GLN A 246 -18.06 -15.48 -7.86
N PHE A 247 -18.01 -16.56 -8.64
CA PHE A 247 -18.34 -17.88 -8.14
C PHE A 247 -17.33 -18.40 -7.12
N LEU A 248 -16.06 -18.01 -7.22
CA LEU A 248 -15.04 -18.34 -6.22
C LEU A 248 -15.40 -17.73 -4.86
N ILE A 249 -15.76 -16.44 -4.81
CA ILE A 249 -16.21 -15.78 -3.58
C ILE A 249 -17.43 -16.49 -2.99
N LEU A 250 -18.43 -16.81 -3.83
CA LEU A 250 -19.65 -17.52 -3.39
C LEU A 250 -19.35 -18.94 -2.89
N THR A 251 -18.41 -19.65 -3.54
CA THR A 251 -18.00 -21.01 -3.15
C THR A 251 -17.31 -21.03 -1.80
N ILE A 252 -16.44 -20.05 -1.54
CA ILE A 252 -15.76 -19.90 -0.24
C ILE A 252 -16.77 -19.61 0.88
N GLN A 253 -17.79 -18.79 0.61
CA GLN A 253 -18.83 -18.50 1.60
C GLN A 253 -19.69 -19.73 1.97
N ARG A 254 -19.75 -20.74 1.10
CA ARG A 254 -20.51 -21.98 1.31
C ARG A 254 -19.68 -23.15 1.85
N ASP A 255 -18.36 -22.98 1.99
CA ASP A 255 -17.42 -24.03 2.38
C ASP A 255 -17.57 -25.32 1.53
N ALA A 256 -17.58 -25.16 0.19
CA ALA A 256 -17.79 -26.26 -0.76
C ALA A 256 -16.50 -26.58 -1.56
N SER A 257 -15.65 -27.47 -1.02
CA SER A 257 -14.37 -27.85 -1.62
C SER A 257 -14.49 -28.47 -3.02
N ASP A 258 -15.52 -29.26 -3.26
CA ASP A 258 -15.74 -29.95 -4.54
C ASP A 258 -16.05 -28.93 -5.65
N LEU A 259 -16.89 -27.94 -5.33
CA LEU A 259 -17.21 -26.83 -6.23
C LEU A 259 -15.98 -25.98 -6.53
N PHE A 260 -15.08 -25.76 -5.57
CA PHE A 260 -13.84 -25.03 -5.81
C PHE A 260 -12.97 -25.75 -6.85
N THR A 261 -12.84 -27.07 -6.75
CA THR A 261 -12.08 -27.88 -7.70
C THR A 261 -12.73 -27.90 -9.08
N GLU A 262 -14.05 -28.07 -9.14
CA GLU A 262 -14.81 -28.01 -10.40
C GLU A 262 -14.67 -26.64 -11.08
N LEU A 263 -14.75 -25.56 -10.30
CA LEU A 263 -14.63 -24.19 -10.80
C LEU A 263 -13.25 -23.93 -11.42
N ARG A 264 -12.17 -24.36 -10.76
CA ARG A 264 -10.81 -24.27 -11.31
C ARG A 264 -10.67 -25.04 -12.62
N ASN A 265 -11.22 -26.24 -12.69
CA ASN A 265 -11.16 -27.06 -13.90
C ASN A 265 -11.95 -26.42 -15.06
N LYS A 266 -13.17 -25.94 -14.79
CA LYS A 266 -14.04 -25.30 -15.79
C LYS A 266 -13.43 -24.03 -16.38
N TYR A 267 -12.76 -23.22 -15.56
CA TYR A 267 -12.17 -21.94 -15.98
C TYR A 267 -10.66 -22.02 -16.23
N LYS A 268 -10.08 -23.23 -16.34
CA LYS A 268 -8.63 -23.45 -16.50
C LYS A 268 -8.02 -22.57 -17.60
N SER A 269 -8.64 -22.51 -18.78
CA SER A 269 -8.15 -21.69 -19.90
C SER A 269 -8.15 -20.19 -19.59
N ALA A 270 -9.11 -19.68 -18.81
CA ALA A 270 -9.16 -18.28 -18.42
C ALA A 270 -8.13 -17.95 -17.33
N LEU A 271 -7.83 -18.92 -16.47
CA LEU A 271 -6.82 -18.81 -15.41
C LEU A 271 -5.39 -18.85 -15.94
N SER A 272 -5.13 -19.57 -17.05
CA SER A 272 -3.80 -19.68 -17.66
C SER A 272 -3.26 -18.39 -18.26
N ILE A 273 -4.02 -17.28 -18.26
CA ILE A 273 -3.55 -15.97 -18.71
C ILE A 273 -2.43 -15.42 -17.83
N GLU A 274 -2.41 -15.79 -16.55
CA GLU A 274 -1.46 -15.31 -15.56
C GLU A 274 -1.03 -16.48 -14.66
N PRO A 275 0.21 -16.99 -14.81
CA PRO A 275 0.68 -18.17 -14.07
C PRO A 275 0.63 -18.01 -12.55
N SER A 276 0.81 -16.79 -12.04
CA SER A 276 0.80 -16.50 -10.60
C SER A 276 -0.56 -16.76 -9.93
N PHE A 277 -1.66 -16.84 -10.70
CA PHE A 277 -2.97 -17.18 -10.14
C PHE A 277 -3.04 -18.58 -9.57
N ASP A 278 -2.29 -19.55 -10.11
CA ASP A 278 -2.35 -20.92 -9.60
C ASP A 278 -1.81 -21.01 -8.17
N GLU A 279 -0.73 -20.29 -7.87
CA GLU A 279 -0.15 -20.24 -6.52
C GLU A 279 -1.10 -19.60 -5.50
N LEU A 280 -1.77 -18.50 -5.89
CA LEU A 280 -2.79 -17.85 -5.06
C LEU A 280 -3.99 -18.77 -4.84
N LEU A 281 -4.47 -19.45 -5.88
CA LEU A 281 -5.58 -20.40 -5.77
C LEU A 281 -5.23 -21.61 -4.92
N ASN A 282 -4.01 -22.12 -5.03
CA ASN A 282 -3.51 -23.18 -4.15
C ASN A 282 -3.52 -22.72 -2.69
N LYS A 283 -3.10 -21.47 -2.43
CA LYS A 283 -3.14 -20.90 -1.09
C LYS A 283 -4.58 -20.71 -0.57
N ILE A 284 -5.51 -20.27 -1.42
CA ILE A 284 -6.93 -20.16 -1.10
C ILE A 284 -7.50 -21.55 -0.76
N GLY A 285 -7.13 -22.58 -1.54
CA GLY A 285 -7.49 -23.97 -1.29
C GLY A 285 -7.04 -24.48 0.07
N GLU A 286 -5.81 -24.15 0.46
CA GLU A 286 -5.27 -24.46 1.80
C GLU A 286 -6.01 -23.70 2.91
N ILE A 287 -6.28 -22.40 2.70
CA ILE A 287 -6.86 -21.50 3.72
C ILE A 287 -8.31 -21.84 4.05
N PHE A 288 -9.14 -22.08 3.03
CA PHE A 288 -10.59 -22.20 3.20
C PHE A 288 -11.08 -23.64 3.15
N PHE A 289 -10.40 -24.53 2.43
CA PHE A 289 -10.87 -25.91 2.19
C PHE A 289 -9.93 -26.99 2.73
N ASN A 290 -8.84 -26.61 3.41
CA ASN A 290 -7.80 -27.53 3.92
C ASN A 290 -7.23 -28.48 2.85
N LEU A 291 -7.23 -28.06 1.59
CA LEU A 291 -6.68 -28.87 0.50
C LEU A 291 -5.16 -28.91 0.62
N ARG A 292 -4.60 -30.10 0.85
CA ARG A 292 -3.15 -30.29 0.89
C ARG A 292 -2.63 -30.38 -0.54
N VAL A 293 -2.02 -29.31 -1.02
CA VAL A 293 -1.24 -29.36 -2.26
C VAL A 293 0.07 -30.10 -1.96
N GLN A 294 0.33 -31.23 -2.62
CA GLN A 294 1.64 -31.87 -2.59
C GLN A 294 2.63 -30.95 -3.33
N ARG A 295 3.27 -30.02 -2.61
CA ARG A 295 4.35 -29.19 -3.16
C ARG A 295 5.70 -29.87 -2.88
N PRO A 296 6.60 -30.00 -3.86
CA PRO A 296 8.02 -30.18 -3.56
C PRO A 296 8.56 -28.88 -2.93
N GLN A 297 9.07 -28.98 -1.69
CA GLN A 297 9.87 -27.98 -0.91
C GLN A 297 9.38 -26.51 -0.90
N GLN A 298 9.16 -26.00 0.32
CA GLN A 298 8.51 -24.72 0.63
C GLN A 298 9.27 -23.47 0.14
N PHE A 299 8.60 -22.62 -0.65
CA PHE A 299 8.85 -21.18 -0.74
C PHE A 299 7.84 -20.45 0.15
N ASN A 300 8.34 -19.64 1.09
CA ASN A 300 7.52 -19.04 2.15
C ASN A 300 7.00 -17.65 1.73
N ILE A 301 6.00 -17.64 0.82
CA ILE A 301 5.47 -16.44 0.17
C ILE A 301 4.98 -15.37 1.15
N PHE A 302 4.46 -15.69 2.34
CA PHE A 302 4.08 -14.64 3.30
C PHE A 302 5.29 -13.84 3.79
N GLN A 303 6.42 -14.54 3.98
CA GLN A 303 7.67 -13.90 4.37
C GLN A 303 8.31 -13.17 3.20
N ASP A 304 8.17 -13.68 1.96
CA ASP A 304 8.67 -13.03 0.74
C ASP A 304 7.79 -11.88 0.24
N LEU A 305 6.48 -11.92 0.46
CA LEU A 305 5.57 -10.82 0.16
C LEU A 305 5.73 -9.73 1.22
N MET A 306 5.80 -10.08 2.51
CA MET A 306 6.13 -9.09 3.54
C MET A 306 7.58 -8.57 3.38
N SER A 307 8.55 -9.39 3.00
CA SER A 307 9.93 -8.89 2.78
C SER A 307 10.02 -8.08 1.49
N SER A 308 9.38 -8.46 0.40
CA SER A 308 9.38 -7.66 -0.84
C SER A 308 8.56 -6.37 -0.70
N LEU A 309 7.54 -6.33 0.16
CA LEU A 309 6.75 -5.14 0.47
C LEU A 309 7.40 -4.23 1.53
N PHE A 310 8.24 -4.76 2.41
CA PHE A 310 8.74 -4.01 3.59
C PHE A 310 10.27 -4.02 3.78
N THR A 311 11.06 -4.56 2.84
CA THR A 311 12.53 -4.44 2.88
C THR A 311 12.98 -3.16 2.17
N PRO A 312 13.60 -2.18 2.85
CA PRO A 312 14.25 -1.07 2.16
C PRO A 312 15.41 -1.64 1.34
N PRO A 313 15.73 -1.11 0.14
CA PRO A 313 16.95 -1.50 -0.55
C PRO A 313 18.13 -1.14 0.37
N SER A 314 18.74 -2.17 0.97
CA SER A 314 20.01 -2.02 1.64
C SER A 314 20.99 -1.49 0.61
N ALA A 315 21.62 -0.36 0.91
CA ALA A 315 22.75 0.15 0.15
C ALA A 315 23.85 -0.92 0.15
N GLY A 316 23.83 -1.76 -0.89
CA GLY A 316 24.79 -2.82 -1.12
C GLY A 316 26.11 -2.20 -1.54
N SER A 317 27.01 -2.15 -0.57
CA SER A 317 28.44 -1.93 -0.72
C SER A 317 29.03 -2.64 -1.93
N SER A 318 29.83 -1.89 -2.68
CA SER A 318 30.77 -2.36 -3.67
C SER A 318 31.73 -3.42 -3.10
N SER A 319 31.68 -4.62 -3.67
CA SER A 319 32.76 -5.61 -3.68
C SER A 319 32.52 -6.47 -4.92
N GLY A 320 33.36 -6.50 -5.95
CA GLY A 320 34.79 -6.78 -5.88
C GLY A 320 35.00 -8.16 -6.51
N GLY A 321 35.51 -8.19 -7.75
CA GLY A 321 35.92 -9.40 -8.46
C GLY A 321 35.33 -9.46 -9.88
N SER A 322 36.01 -9.87 -10.93
CA SER A 322 37.40 -10.28 -11.19
C SER A 322 37.51 -10.32 -12.71
N GLN A 323 38.57 -9.74 -13.30
CA GLN A 323 38.82 -9.80 -14.74
C GLN A 323 39.02 -11.25 -15.20
N PRO A 324 38.48 -11.66 -16.36
CA PRO A 324 38.82 -12.95 -16.95
C PRO A 324 40.20 -12.87 -17.62
N ARG A 325 41.12 -13.73 -17.15
CA ARG A 325 42.37 -14.04 -17.83
C ARG A 325 42.06 -14.72 -19.17
N ILE A 326 42.56 -14.13 -20.25
CA ILE A 326 42.70 -14.74 -21.56
C ILE A 326 43.83 -15.77 -21.45
N ASN A 327 43.52 -17.05 -21.61
CA ASN A 327 44.51 -18.08 -21.90
C ASN A 327 44.58 -18.26 -23.42
N SER A 328 45.81 -18.20 -23.92
CA SER A 328 46.23 -18.43 -25.29
C SER A 328 46.60 -19.91 -25.54
N LEU A 329 46.36 -20.37 -26.78
CA LEU A 329 46.91 -21.55 -27.48
C LEU A 329 46.30 -22.90 -27.05
N ASP A 330 45.83 -23.78 -27.93
CA ASP A 330 46.19 -24.07 -29.34
C ASP A 330 45.05 -23.92 -30.37
#